data_AF-A0A4Y3TQX3-F1
#
_entry.id   AF-A0A4Y3TQX3-F1
#
_cell.length_a   1.000
_cell.length_b   1.000
_cell.length_c   1.000
_cell.angle_alpha   90.00
_cell.angle_beta   90.00
_cell.angle_gamma   90.00
#
_symmetry.space_group_name_H-M   'P 1'
#
loop_
_entity.id
_entity.type
_entity.pdbx_description
1 polymer ?
#
loop_
_entity_poly.entity_id
_entity_poly.type
_entity_poly.pdbx_seq_one_letter_code
_entity_poly.pdbx_strand_id
1 'polypeptide(L)'
;MNGKIFQTYVEHVLVPTLSPGDIVVLDNLPAHKGAGAQMMFLPPYSPDFNPIETVFAKFKALQRAKAARTVTALWDAAGSLMDAFSPDECANFFTAAEYEPE
;
A
#
# COMPACT_ATOMS: atom_id res chain seq x y z
N MET A 1 -15.01 1.88 -0.19
CA MET A 1 -14.47 2.37 -1.47
C MET A 1 -15.22 1.69 -2.61
N ASN A 2 -15.54 2.38 -3.71
CA ASN A 2 -16.05 1.76 -4.95
C ASN A 2 -15.10 2.10 -6.12
N GLY A 3 -15.31 1.50 -7.29
CA GLY A 3 -14.41 1.68 -8.44
C GLY A 3 -14.25 3.14 -8.89
N LYS A 4 -15.32 3.94 -8.84
CA LYS A 4 -15.26 5.36 -9.21
C LYS A 4 -14.38 6.17 -8.25
N ILE A 5 -14.52 5.95 -6.94
CA ILE A 5 -13.68 6.62 -5.95
C ILE A 5 -12.23 6.17 -6.08
N PHE A 6 -12.00 4.87 -6.33
CA PHE A 6 -10.66 4.35 -6.55
C PHE A 6 -10.01 4.96 -7.80
N GLN A 7 -10.75 5.10 -8.90
CA GLN A 7 -10.26 5.77 -10.10
C GLN A 7 -9.86 7.22 -9.82
N THR A 8 -10.68 7.98 -9.09
CA THR A 8 -10.33 9.35 -8.66
C THR A 8 -9.04 9.37 -7.82
N TYR A 9 -8.85 8.41 -6.91
CA TYR A 9 -7.60 8.27 -6.17
C TYR A 9 -6.42 7.98 -7.10
N VAL A 10 -6.58 7.08 -8.06
CA VAL A 10 -5.51 6.76 -9.02
C VAL A 10 -5.13 8.00 -9.83
N GLU A 11 -6.10 8.72 -10.39
CA GLU A 11 -5.87 9.87 -11.25
C GLU A 11 -5.24 11.06 -10.51
N HIS A 12 -5.69 11.35 -9.28
CA HIS A 12 -5.32 12.57 -8.58
C HIS A 12 -4.28 12.39 -7.47
N VAL A 13 -4.06 11.16 -6.99
CA VAL A 13 -3.14 10.90 -5.87
C VAL A 13 -2.01 9.98 -6.31
N LEU A 14 -2.31 8.82 -6.91
CA LEU A 14 -1.27 7.84 -7.23
C LEU A 14 -0.46 8.22 -8.48
N VAL A 15 -1.11 8.49 -9.62
CA VAL A 15 -0.42 8.77 -10.89
C VAL A 15 0.59 9.93 -10.79
N PRO A 16 0.29 11.04 -10.09
CA PRO A 16 1.26 12.13 -9.91
C PRO A 16 2.55 11.75 -9.17
N THR A 17 2.59 10.62 -8.45
CA THR A 17 3.78 10.17 -7.73
C THR A 17 4.61 9.14 -8.51
N LEU A 18 4.15 8.71 -9.69
CA LEU A 18 4.81 7.68 -10.49
C LEU A 18 5.67 8.28 -11.61
N SER A 19 6.72 7.56 -11.96
CA SER A 19 7.55 7.81 -13.14
C SER A 19 7.20 6.84 -14.28
N PRO A 20 7.43 7.22 -15.55
CA PRO A 20 7.32 6.29 -16.67
C PRO A 20 8.19 5.05 -16.43
N GLY A 21 7.58 3.86 -16.46
CA GLY A 21 8.25 2.59 -16.20
C GLY A 21 7.92 1.98 -14.83
N ASP A 22 7.35 2.76 -13.89
CA ASP A 22 6.92 2.24 -12.60
C ASP A 22 5.78 1.21 -12.77
N ILE A 23 5.85 0.13 -12.00
CA ILE A 23 4.85 -0.94 -11.97
C ILE A 23 4.02 -0.82 -10.68
N VAL A 24 2.69 -0.81 -10.83
CA VAL A 24 1.78 -0.82 -9.68
C VAL A 24 1.29 -2.24 -9.43
N VAL A 25 1.66 -2.79 -8.26
CA VAL A 25 1.18 -4.09 -7.78
C VAL A 25 -0.12 -3.89 -7.01
N LEU A 26 -1.16 -4.64 -7.38
CA LEU A 26 -2.50 -4.54 -6.78
C LEU A 26 -3.06 -5.93 -6.45
N ASP A 27 -3.82 -6.02 -5.36
CA ASP A 27 -4.66 -7.19 -5.10
C ASP A 27 -5.87 -7.23 -6.07
N ASN A 28 -6.64 -8.33 -6.02
CA ASN A 28 -7.77 -8.56 -6.92
C ASN A 28 -9.11 -7.97 -6.42
N LEU A 29 -9.09 -6.89 -5.64
CA LEU A 29 -10.31 -6.24 -5.17
C LEU A 29 -11.17 -5.75 -6.36
N PRO A 30 -12.49 -5.95 -6.38
CA PRO A 30 -13.34 -5.52 -7.49
C PRO A 30 -13.25 -4.02 -7.83
N ALA A 31 -12.90 -3.18 -6.86
CA ALA A 31 -12.72 -1.75 -7.08
C ALA A 31 -11.49 -1.41 -7.94
N HIS A 32 -10.49 -2.29 -8.02
CA HIS A 32 -9.29 -2.08 -8.84
C HIS A 32 -9.56 -2.31 -10.32
N LYS A 33 -10.59 -3.09 -10.65
CA LYS A 33 -10.95 -3.42 -12.02
C LYS A 33 -11.50 -2.16 -12.72
N GLY A 34 -10.73 -1.63 -13.68
CA GLY A 34 -11.13 -0.48 -14.50
C GLY A 34 -10.30 0.80 -14.34
N ALA A 35 -9.27 0.83 -13.48
CA ALA A 35 -8.31 1.94 -13.47
C ALA A 35 -7.34 1.84 -14.69
N GLY A 36 -7.00 2.92 -15.39
CA GLY A 36 -6.24 2.84 -16.65
C GLY A 36 -4.74 2.52 -16.56
N ALA A 37 -4.26 1.79 -15.56
CA ALA A 37 -2.84 1.49 -15.34
C ALA A 37 -2.42 0.12 -15.92
N GLN A 38 -1.11 -0.07 -16.20
CA GLN A 38 -0.56 -1.40 -16.40
C GLN A 38 -0.67 -2.16 -15.06
N MET A 39 -1.57 -3.15 -15.00
CA MET A 39 -1.84 -3.89 -13.77
C MET A 39 -1.18 -5.26 -13.80
N MET A 40 -0.36 -5.52 -12.79
CA MET A 40 0.03 -6.88 -12.43
C MET A 40 -0.88 -7.36 -11.30
N PHE A 41 -1.88 -8.17 -11.66
CA PHE A 41 -2.73 -8.79 -10.66
C PHE A 41 -2.05 -10.02 -10.08
N LEU A 42 -1.98 -10.09 -8.76
CA LEU A 42 -1.55 -11.31 -8.07
C LEU A 42 -2.58 -12.44 -8.28
N PRO A 43 -2.15 -13.71 -8.39
CA PRO A 43 -3.06 -14.84 -8.37
C PRO A 43 -3.93 -14.77 -7.09
N PRO A 44 -5.20 -15.20 -7.16
CA PRO A 44 -6.07 -15.21 -5.98
C PRO A 44 -5.41 -15.90 -4.79
N TYR A 45 -5.53 -15.31 -3.60
CA TYR A 45 -4.96 -15.84 -2.35
C TYR A 45 -3.43 -15.91 -2.31
N SER A 46 -2.73 -14.99 -2.97
CA SER A 46 -1.25 -14.88 -2.89
C SER A 46 -0.80 -13.65 -2.09
N PRO A 47 -1.11 -13.57 -0.77
CA PRO A 47 -0.71 -12.43 0.05
C PRO A 47 0.81 -12.33 0.19
N ASP A 48 1.54 -13.44 0.03
CA ASP A 48 3.00 -13.50 0.16
C ASP A 48 3.72 -12.68 -0.93
N PHE A 49 3.08 -12.48 -2.10
CA PHE A 49 3.58 -11.61 -3.17
C PHE A 49 3.07 -10.17 -3.07
N ASN A 50 2.37 -9.80 -1.99
CA ASN A 50 1.91 -8.42 -1.80
C ASN A 50 2.76 -7.72 -0.73
N PRO A 51 3.72 -6.86 -1.11
CA PRO A 51 4.65 -6.26 -0.16
C PRO A 51 3.95 -5.40 0.91
N ILE A 52 2.72 -4.92 0.62
CA ILE A 52 1.95 -4.11 1.56
C ILE A 52 1.48 -4.91 2.79
N GLU A 53 1.39 -6.24 2.73
CA GLU A 53 0.92 -7.06 3.84
C GLU A 53 1.87 -6.96 5.04
N THR A 54 3.18 -7.06 4.79
CA THR A 54 4.21 -6.91 5.85
C THR A 54 4.25 -5.48 6.39
N VAL A 55 4.10 -4.48 5.52
CA VAL A 55 3.96 -3.07 5.91
C VAL A 55 2.77 -2.90 6.86
N PHE A 56 1.60 -3.44 6.50
CA PHE A 56 0.40 -3.36 7.33
C PHE A 56 0.53 -4.14 8.64
N ALA A 57 1.23 -5.27 8.66
CA ALA A 57 1.50 -6.01 9.89
C ALA A 57 2.28 -5.15 10.89
N LYS A 58 3.39 -4.53 10.44
CA LYS A 58 4.17 -3.59 11.25
C LYS A 58 3.34 -2.38 11.68
N PHE A 59 2.65 -1.73 10.74
CA PHE A 59 1.82 -0.55 11.01
C PHE A 59 0.74 -0.85 12.07
N LYS A 60 0.04 -1.98 11.95
CA LYS A 60 -0.98 -2.40 12.92
C LYS A 60 -0.38 -2.66 14.30
N ALA A 61 0.81 -3.26 14.38
CA ALA A 61 1.51 -3.46 15.66
C ALA A 61 1.83 -2.13 16.34
N LEU A 62 2.37 -1.17 15.59
CA LEU A 62 2.68 0.18 16.09
C LEU A 62 1.42 0.94 16.52
N GLN A 63 0.35 0.90 15.71
CA GLN A 63 -0.94 1.52 16.06
C GLN A 63 -1.53 0.93 17.35
N ARG A 64 -1.48 -0.39 17.52
CA ARG A 64 -1.96 -1.04 18.76
C ARG A 64 -1.15 -0.60 19.97
N ALA A 65 0.17 -0.45 19.83
CA ALA A 65 1.04 0.02 20.90
C ALA A 65 0.74 1.46 21.34
N LYS A 66 0.25 2.33 20.44
CA LYS A 66 -0.18 3.70 20.78
C LYS A 66 -1.46 3.74 21.62
N ALA A 67 -2.26 2.68 21.60
CA ALA A 67 -3.49 2.54 22.39
C ALA A 67 -4.49 3.72 22.29
N ALA A 68 -4.54 4.41 21.14
CA ALA A 68 -5.48 5.50 20.90
C ALA A 68 -6.95 5.02 21.05
N ARG A 69 -7.81 5.86 21.60
CA ARG A 69 -9.23 5.55 21.89
C ARG A 69 -10.22 6.52 21.28
N THR A 70 -9.73 7.49 20.51
CA THR A 70 -10.56 8.41 19.72
C THR A 70 -10.16 8.33 18.26
N VAL A 71 -11.10 8.65 17.37
CA VAL A 71 -10.86 8.66 15.93
C VAL A 71 -9.73 9.64 15.59
N THR A 72 -9.78 10.87 16.12
CA THR A 72 -8.74 11.89 15.89
C THR A 72 -7.36 11.40 16.31
N ALA A 73 -7.22 10.87 17.54
CA ALA A 73 -5.93 10.38 18.01
C ALA A 73 -5.43 9.17 17.20
N LEU A 74 -6.33 8.34 16.67
CA LEU A 74 -5.98 7.23 15.78
C LEU A 74 -5.44 7.72 14.43
N TRP A 75 -6.03 8.79 13.88
CA TRP A 75 -5.57 9.43 12.63
C TRP A 75 -4.23 10.14 12.81
N ASP A 76 -4.07 10.91 13.89
CA ASP A 76 -2.80 11.59 14.18
C ASP A 76 -1.67 10.58 14.41
N ALA A 77 -1.98 9.49 15.14
CA ALA A 77 -1.05 8.39 15.32
C ALA A 77 -0.69 7.73 14.00
N ALA A 78 -1.67 7.43 13.14
CA ALA A 78 -1.43 6.85 11.81
C ALA A 78 -0.46 7.71 10.98
N GLY A 79 -0.65 9.03 10.96
CA GLY A 79 0.24 9.96 10.27
C GLY A 79 1.66 9.93 10.83
N SER A 80 1.81 10.08 12.15
CA SER A 80 3.14 10.08 12.80
C SER A 80 3.90 8.76 12.65
N LEU A 81 3.20 7.64 12.45
CA LEU A 81 3.84 6.34 12.29
C LEU A 81 4.43 6.13 10.89
N MET A 82 4.08 6.95 9.90
CA MET A 82 4.69 6.88 8.57
C MET A 82 6.19 7.16 8.62
N ASP A 83 6.64 8.02 9.55
CA ASP A 83 8.06 8.32 9.78
C ASP A 83 8.87 7.10 10.27
N ALA A 84 8.20 6.02 10.70
CA ALA A 84 8.84 4.78 11.13
C ALA A 84 9.20 3.83 9.97
N PHE A 85 8.91 4.21 8.72
CA PHE A 85 9.17 3.42 7.52
C PHE A 85 10.22 4.11 6.65
N SER A 86 11.45 3.63 6.71
CA SER A 86 12.54 4.16 5.89
C SER A 86 12.49 3.62 4.45
N PRO A 87 13.07 4.34 3.45
CA PRO A 87 13.17 3.83 2.10
C PRO A 87 13.84 2.45 2.01
N ASP A 88 14.93 2.22 2.75
CA ASP A 88 15.65 0.94 2.78
C ASP A 88 14.78 -0.20 3.32
N GLU A 89 13.99 0.09 4.36
CA GLU A 89 13.05 -0.89 4.90
C GLU A 89 11.91 -1.18 3.91
N CYS A 90 11.41 -0.15 3.23
CA CYS A 90 10.41 -0.32 2.18
C CYS A 90 10.94 -1.22 1.05
N ALA A 91 12.19 -1.03 0.61
CA ALA A 91 12.83 -1.90 -0.38
C ALA A 91 12.90 -3.36 0.11
N ASN A 92 13.23 -3.59 1.39
CA ASN A 92 13.26 -4.94 1.97
C ASN A 92 11.88 -5.62 1.95
N PHE A 93 10.77 -4.89 2.06
CA PHE A 93 9.43 -5.48 1.92
C PHE A 93 9.15 -5.96 0.49
N PHE A 94 9.64 -5.23 -0.51
CA PHE A 94 9.57 -5.68 -1.91
C PHE A 94 10.41 -6.93 -2.14
N THR A 95 11.66 -6.95 -1.66
CA THR A 95 12.52 -8.14 -1.76
C THR A 95 11.91 -9.35 -1.05
N ALA A 96 11.30 -9.17 0.13
CA ALA A 96 10.62 -10.24 0.85
C ALA A 96 9.39 -10.80 0.11
N ALA A 97 8.79 -10.00 -0.79
CA ALA A 97 7.68 -10.41 -1.65
C ALA A 97 8.15 -10.86 -3.06
N GLU A 98 9.44 -11.22 -3.20
CA GLU A 98 10.07 -11.70 -4.43
C GLU A 98 10.22 -10.66 -5.57
N TYR A 99 10.21 -9.37 -5.22
CA TYR A 99 10.58 -8.30 -6.14
C TYR A 99 12.04 -7.91 -5.91
N GLU A 100 12.95 -8.47 -6.70
CA GLU A 100 14.35 -8.09 -6.67
C GLU A 100 14.58 -6.76 -7.41
N PRO A 101 15.35 -5.82 -6.84
CA PRO A 101 15.84 -4.67 -7.60
C PRO A 101 16.79 -5.14 -8.71
N GLU A 102 16.69 -4.53 -9.89
CA GLU A 102 17.65 -4.74 -11.00
C GLU A 102 19.09 -4.34 -10.62
#